data_AF-A0A5K1FK80-F1
#
_entry.id   AF-A0A5K1FK80-F1
#
_cell.length_a   1.000
_cell.length_b   1.000
_cell.length_c   1.000
_cell.angle_alpha   90.00
_cell.angle_beta   90.00
_cell.angle_gamma   90.00
#
_symmetry.space_group_name_H-M   'P 1'
#
loop_
_entity.id
_entity.type
_entity.pdbx_description
1 polymer ?
#
loop_
_entity_poly.entity_id
_entity_poly.type
_entity_poly.pdbx_seq_one_letter_code
_entity_poly.pdbx_strand_id
1 'polypeptide(L)' 'PGGDIRNYLQGIANAPDVQQYVQARPFGQPLISQADPNWWFYSQIGRHCHHQTMVYGGNYRL' A
#
# COMPACT_ATOMS: atom_id res chain seq x y z
N PRO A 1 -26.39 -2.15 7.59
CA PRO A 1 -25.47 -1.25 8.33
C PRO A 1 -24.17 -1.04 7.53
N GLY A 2 -23.76 0.21 7.29
CA GLY A 2 -22.61 0.55 6.45
C GLY A 2 -21.28 0.36 7.17
N GLY A 3 -20.45 -0.57 6.70
CA GLY A 3 -19.15 -0.88 7.31
C GLY A 3 -18.13 0.28 7.22
N ASP A 4 -17.01 0.13 7.92
CA ASP A 4 -16.01 1.18 8.12
C ASP A 4 -15.49 1.78 6.80
N ILE A 5 -15.33 0.95 5.76
CA ILE A 5 -14.92 1.43 4.44
C ILE A 5 -15.95 2.38 3.81
N ARG A 6 -17.25 2.09 3.96
CA ARG A 6 -18.31 2.96 3.43
C ARG A 6 -18.31 4.31 4.16
N ASN A 7 -18.15 4.29 5.48
CA ASN A 7 -18.10 5.51 6.28
C ASN A 7 -16.87 6.35 5.94
N TYR A 8 -15.72 5.69 5.72
CA TYR A 8 -14.50 6.36 5.28
C TYR A 8 -14.66 7.03 3.91
N LEU A 9 -15.21 6.31 2.92
CA LEU A 9 -15.48 6.84 1.58
C LEU A 9 -16.48 7.98 1.59
N GLN A 10 -17.51 7.90 2.44
CA GLN A 10 -18.48 8.97 2.60
C GLN A 10 -17.85 10.21 3.22
N GLY A 11 -16.91 10.05 4.16
CA GLY A 11 -16.14 11.16 4.71
C GLY A 11 -15.24 11.83 3.67
N ILE A 12 -14.56 11.04 2.82
CA ILE A 12 -13.78 11.55 1.69
C ILE A 12 -14.66 12.34 0.72
N ALA A 13 -15.83 11.80 0.35
CA ALA A 13 -16.74 12.43 -0.60
C ALA A 13 -17.26 13.80 -0.15
N ASN A 14 -17.29 14.05 1.17
CA ASN A 14 -17.73 15.31 1.76
C ASN A 14 -16.57 16.21 2.21
N ALA A 15 -15.31 15.78 2.06
CA ALA A 15 -14.17 16.53 2.54
C ALA A 15 -13.86 17.72 1.62
N PRO A 16 -13.71 18.95 2.16
CA PRO A 16 -13.30 20.11 1.37
C PRO A 16 -11.86 19.97 0.87
N ASP A 17 -11.01 19.31 1.66
CA ASP A 17 -9.66 18.89 1.26
C ASP A 17 -9.52 17.39 1.50
N VAL A 18 -9.54 16.64 0.40
CA VAL A 18 -9.40 15.18 0.41
C VAL A 18 -8.02 14.77 0.91
N GLN A 19 -6.96 15.50 0.54
CA GLN A 19 -5.59 15.15 0.94
C GLN A 19 -5.42 15.28 2.44
N GLN A 20 -5.88 16.39 3.03
CA GLN A 20 -5.86 16.59 4.47
C GLN A 20 -6.72 15.56 5.20
N TYR A 21 -7.91 15.22 4.66
CA TYR A 21 -8.79 14.21 5.26
C TYR A 21 -8.12 12.83 5.33
N VAL A 22 -7.50 12.39 4.23
CA VAL A 22 -6.79 11.11 4.16
C VAL A 22 -5.58 11.09 5.10
N GLN A 23 -4.82 12.19 5.17
CA GLN A 23 -3.67 12.29 6.07
C GLN A 23 -4.06 12.25 7.55
N ALA A 24 -5.16 12.91 7.92
CA ALA A 24 -5.66 12.92 9.29
C ALA A 24 -6.34 11.60 9.69
N ARG A 25 -6.80 10.80 8.71
CA ARG A 25 -7.55 9.56 8.91
C ARG A 25 -7.05 8.46 7.97
N PRO A 26 -5.80 7.98 8.13
CA PRO A 26 -5.32 6.88 7.30
C PRO A 26 -6.20 5.65 7.52
N PHE A 27 -6.71 5.09 6.42
CA PHE A 27 -7.53 3.88 6.43
C PHE A 27 -6.77 2.74 5.78
N GLY A 28 -6.85 1.56 6.41
CA GLY A 28 -6.12 0.37 5.97
C GLY A 28 -4.79 0.21 6.69
N GLN A 29 -3.91 -0.61 6.11
CA GLN A 29 -2.61 -0.90 6.68
C GLN A 29 -1.61 0.19 6.32
N PRO A 30 -0.73 0.59 7.26
CA PRO A 30 0.34 1.53 6.96
C PRO A 30 1.30 0.96 5.91
N LEU A 31 2.06 1.84 5.28
CA LEU A 31 3.09 1.42 4.33
C LEU A 31 4.09 0.48 5.03
N ILE A 32 4.19 -0.74 4.51
CA ILE A 32 5.23 -1.67 4.93
C ILE A 32 6.57 -1.09 4.47
N SER A 33 7.45 -0.84 5.43
CA SER A 33 8.77 -0.26 5.18
C SER A 33 9.87 -1.13 5.78
N GLN A 34 11.13 -0.82 5.46
CA GLN A 34 12.29 -1.52 6.01
C GLN A 34 12.40 -1.42 7.53
N ALA A 35 11.70 -0.46 8.15
CA ALA A 35 11.63 -0.29 9.59
C ALA A 35 10.66 -1.29 10.27
N ASP A 36 9.86 -2.04 9.50
CA ASP A 36 8.97 -3.05 10.07
C ASP A 36 9.79 -4.21 10.67
N PRO A 37 9.50 -4.67 11.91
CA PRO A 37 10.19 -5.81 12.53
C PRO A 37 10.16 -7.09 11.68
N ASN A 38 9.13 -7.24 10.84
CA ASN A 38 8.94 -8.37 9.95
C ASN A 38 9.44 -8.09 8.52
N TRP A 39 10.26 -7.07 8.31
CA TRP A 39 10.79 -6.73 6.99
C TRP A 39 11.48 -7.91 6.28
N TRP A 40 12.12 -8.80 7.05
CA TRP A 40 12.72 -10.03 6.51
C TRP A 40 11.70 -10.91 5.75
N PHE A 41 10.45 -10.97 6.21
CA PHE A 41 9.36 -11.70 5.54
C PHE A 41 8.92 -10.97 4.26
N TYR A 42 8.61 -9.68 4.35
CA TYR A 42 8.17 -8.89 3.20
C TYR A 42 9.24 -8.78 2.10
N SER A 43 10.52 -8.70 2.47
CA SER A 43 11.64 -8.68 1.52
C SER A 43 11.77 -9.97 0.72
N GLN A 44 11.34 -11.12 1.25
CA GLN A 44 11.33 -12.38 0.50
C GLN A 44 10.29 -12.34 -0.62
N ILE A 45 9.09 -11.82 -0.35
CA ILE A 45 8.02 -11.68 -1.35
C ILE A 45 8.50 -10.83 -2.53
N GLY A 46 9.14 -9.68 -2.26
CA GLY A 46 9.72 -8.84 -3.31
C GLY A 46 10.82 -9.54 -4.11
N ARG A 47 11.67 -10.34 -3.45
CA ARG A 47 12.69 -11.15 -4.13
C ARG A 47 12.09 -12.25 -5.00
N HIS A 48 10.97 -12.86 -4.60
CA HIS A 48 10.26 -13.83 -5.45
C HIS A 48 9.66 -13.18 -6.69
N CYS A 49 9.09 -11.97 -6.57
CA CYS A 49 8.62 -11.20 -7.71
C CYS A 49 9.76 -10.83 -8.68
N HIS A 50 10.94 -10.46 -8.16
CA HIS A 50 12.13 -10.14 -8.96
C HIS A 50 12.78 -11.39 -9.58
N HIS A 51 12.79 -12.53 -8.87
CA HIS A 51 13.28 -13.79 -9.43
C HIS A 51 12.35 -14.30 -10.54
N GLN A 52 11.04 -14.08 -10.45
CA GLN A 52 10.09 -14.42 -11.50
C GLN A 52 10.18 -13.49 -12.73
N THR A 53 10.65 -12.25 -12.56
CA THR A 53 11.00 -11.37 -13.70
C THR A 53 12.32 -11.78 -14.37
N MET A 54 13.26 -12.42 -13.66
CA MET A 54 14.50 -12.90 -14.29
C MET A 54 14.36 -14.25 -15.03
N VAL A 55 13.24 -14.97 -14.85
CA VAL A 55 12.87 -16.11 -15.73
C VAL A 55 11.97 -15.72 -16.91
N TYR A 56 11.34 -14.53 -16.92
CA TYR A 56 10.43 -14.10 -18.01
C TYR A 56 10.60 -12.65 -18.51
N GLY A 57 11.66 -11.94 -18.16
CA GLY A 57 11.84 -10.53 -18.48
C GLY A 57 13.24 -10.23 -18.99
N GLY A 58 13.42 -10.36 -20.30
CA GLY A 58 14.58 -9.80 -20.98
C GLY A 58 14.66 -8.28 -20.77
N ASN A 59 15.87 -7.81 -20.46
CA ASN A 59 16.40 -6.45 -20.58
C ASN A 59 15.40 -5.28 -20.59
N TYR A 60 15.24 -4.62 -19.45
CA TYR A 60 15.13 -3.17 -19.41
C TYR A 60 15.83 -2.63 -18.17
N ARG A 61 16.97 -1.98 -18.43
CA ARG A 61 17.72 -1.15 -17.49
C ARG A 61 17.10 0.25 -17.47
N LEU A 62 17.02 0.77 -16.24
CA LEU A 62 16.69 2.12 -15.75
C LEU A 62 15.19 2.44 -15.62
#